data_AF-X5VHL4-F1
#
_entry.id   AF-X5VHL4-F1
#
_cell.length_a   1.000
_cell.length_b   1.000
_cell.length_c   1.000
_cell.angle_alpha   90.00
_cell.angle_beta   90.00
_cell.angle_gamma   90.00
#
_symmetry.space_group_name_H-M   'P 1'
#
loop_
_entity.id
_entity.type
_entity.pdbx_description
1 polymer ?
#
loop_
_entity_poly.entity_id
_entity_poly.type
_entity_poly.pdbx_seq_one_letter_code
_entity_poly.pdbx_strand_id
1 'polypeptide(L)'
;MIRAEWPHDYQFLFIEPPANEVAEALDGWKWIGLDGLEPAAVSAFGDIFFRAGDGSVRHLDMLDGKLTRIAGHWAEFQADLQNEARRDELLLAGLVVAARKNGLIPAAGQCYDFKKPPVLGGEMSLREMETTFFVVKVHIAGQIHRQVKDLPQGAKINKVTISDR
;
A
#
# COMPACT_ATOMS: atom_id res chain seq x y z
N MET A 1 -2.87 -3.83 -17.01
CA MET A 1 -2.50 -2.93 -15.89
C MET A 1 -3.65 -2.93 -14.92
N ILE A 2 -3.37 -2.89 -13.62
CA ILE A 2 -4.42 -2.68 -12.62
C ILE A 2 -4.73 -1.19 -12.61
N ARG A 3 -5.94 -0.84 -13.06
CA ARG A 3 -6.36 0.54 -13.25
C ARG A 3 -7.82 0.69 -12.86
N ALA A 4 -8.09 1.70 -12.04
CA ALA A 4 -9.43 2.18 -11.78
C ALA A 4 -9.57 3.60 -12.35
N GLU A 5 -10.79 3.95 -12.75
CA GLU A 5 -11.11 5.30 -13.19
C GLU A 5 -11.28 6.19 -11.97
N TRP A 6 -10.32 7.10 -11.78
CA TRP A 6 -10.33 8.09 -10.72
C TRP A 6 -10.60 9.47 -11.30
N PRO A 7 -11.26 10.38 -10.55
CA PRO A 7 -11.27 11.79 -10.89
C PRO A 7 -9.83 12.29 -11.11
N HIS A 8 -9.64 13.18 -12.09
CA HIS A 8 -8.33 13.71 -12.46
C HIS A 8 -7.56 14.24 -11.25
N ASP A 9 -8.26 14.90 -10.31
CA ASP A 9 -7.68 15.48 -9.11
C ASP A 9 -7.12 14.45 -8.11
N TYR A 10 -7.42 13.16 -8.28
CA TYR A 10 -6.94 12.08 -7.40
C TYR A 10 -6.05 11.08 -8.10
N GLN A 11 -5.85 11.18 -9.42
CA GLN A 11 -5.09 10.19 -10.17
C GLN A 11 -3.64 10.04 -9.66
N PHE A 12 -3.02 11.13 -9.19
CA PHE A 12 -1.65 11.11 -8.66
C PHE A 12 -1.50 10.37 -7.31
N LEU A 13 -2.63 10.03 -6.65
CA LEU A 13 -2.66 9.22 -5.43
C LEU A 13 -2.56 7.72 -5.73
N PHE A 14 -2.56 7.33 -7.01
CA PHE A 14 -2.51 5.94 -7.46
C PHE A 14 -1.36 5.75 -8.45
N ILE A 15 -0.91 4.51 -8.53
CA ILE A 15 -0.03 4.03 -9.61
C ILE A 15 -0.75 2.91 -10.38
N GLU A 16 -0.33 2.66 -11.61
CA GLU A 16 -0.96 1.68 -12.51
C GLU A 16 0.02 0.56 -12.90
N PRO A 17 0.52 -0.24 -11.93
CA PRO A 17 1.46 -1.32 -12.24
C PRO A 17 0.81 -2.38 -13.16
N PRO A 18 1.60 -3.06 -14.00
CA PRO A 18 1.12 -4.17 -14.79
C PRO A 18 0.77 -5.36 -13.89
N ALA A 19 -0.17 -6.21 -14.35
CA ALA A 19 -0.75 -7.25 -13.49
C ALA A 19 0.27 -8.30 -13.04
N ASN A 20 1.31 -8.57 -13.86
CA ASN A 20 2.41 -9.47 -13.49
C ASN A 20 3.27 -8.89 -12.35
N GLU A 21 3.53 -7.58 -12.34
CA GLU A 21 4.25 -6.94 -11.23
C GLU A 21 3.43 -6.95 -9.94
N VAL A 22 2.11 -6.78 -10.03
CA VAL A 22 1.22 -6.92 -8.86
C VAL A 22 1.24 -8.35 -8.33
N ALA A 23 1.20 -9.35 -9.21
CA ALA A 23 1.31 -10.75 -8.79
C ALA A 23 2.65 -11.05 -8.12
N GLU A 24 3.76 -10.58 -8.70
CA GLU A 24 5.11 -10.74 -8.15
C GLU A 24 5.24 -10.05 -6.78
N ALA A 25 4.76 -8.81 -6.67
CA ALA A 25 4.72 -8.05 -5.42
C ALA A 25 3.97 -8.79 -4.29
N LEU A 26 2.87 -9.47 -4.62
CA LEU A 26 2.02 -10.17 -3.67
C LEU A 26 2.59 -11.51 -3.17
N ASP A 27 3.71 -12.00 -3.74
CA ASP A 27 4.35 -13.22 -3.27
C ASP A 27 4.77 -13.12 -1.79
N GLY A 28 5.23 -11.93 -1.35
CA GLY A 28 5.55 -11.62 0.05
C GLY A 28 4.35 -11.66 1.00
N TRP A 29 3.12 -11.65 0.48
CA TRP A 29 1.86 -11.54 1.22
C TRP A 29 0.98 -12.79 1.19
N LYS A 30 1.42 -13.89 0.55
CA LYS A 30 0.64 -15.15 0.45
C LYS A 30 0.14 -15.71 1.79
N TRP A 31 0.74 -15.30 2.91
CA TRP A 31 0.38 -15.71 4.26
C TRP A 31 -0.88 -15.00 4.83
N ILE A 32 -1.37 -13.92 4.22
CA ILE A 32 -2.43 -13.07 4.80
C ILE A 32 -3.85 -13.43 4.34
N GLY A 33 -4.00 -14.38 3.41
CA GLY A 33 -5.29 -14.84 2.89
C GLY A 33 -5.82 -14.00 1.72
N LEU A 34 -5.14 -14.06 0.58
CA LEU A 34 -5.49 -13.31 -0.64
C LEU A 34 -6.43 -14.08 -1.59
N ASP A 35 -6.83 -15.29 -1.23
CA ASP A 35 -7.63 -16.16 -2.11
C ASP A 35 -8.98 -15.52 -2.48
N GLY A 36 -9.29 -15.54 -3.77
CA GLY A 36 -10.55 -14.98 -4.30
C GLY A 36 -10.61 -13.45 -4.32
N LEU A 37 -9.49 -12.75 -4.10
CA LEU A 37 -9.38 -11.30 -4.20
C LEU A 37 -8.78 -10.88 -5.53
N GLU A 38 -9.46 -9.98 -6.24
CA GLU A 38 -9.00 -9.40 -7.50
C GLU A 38 -8.40 -8.01 -7.25
N PRO A 39 -7.08 -7.78 -7.50
CA PRO A 39 -6.48 -6.46 -7.37
C PRO A 39 -7.15 -5.45 -8.33
N ALA A 40 -7.56 -4.30 -7.80
CA ALA A 40 -8.37 -3.32 -8.51
C ALA A 40 -7.75 -1.91 -8.56
N ALA A 41 -6.97 -1.53 -7.55
CA ALA A 41 -6.20 -0.29 -7.54
C ALA A 41 -4.95 -0.42 -6.65
N VAL A 42 -3.95 0.43 -6.92
CA VAL A 42 -2.72 0.52 -6.14
C VAL A 42 -2.44 1.97 -5.77
N SER A 43 -2.29 2.27 -4.48
CA SER A 43 -1.99 3.63 -4.01
C SER A 43 -0.56 4.05 -4.38
N ALA A 44 -0.26 5.34 -4.31
CA ALA A 44 1.09 5.86 -4.50
C ALA A 44 2.09 5.38 -3.43
N PHE A 45 1.63 4.83 -2.31
CA PHE A 45 2.45 4.14 -1.30
C PHE A 45 2.48 2.63 -1.52
N GLY A 46 1.89 2.09 -2.58
CA GLY A 46 1.88 0.68 -2.93
C GLY A 46 0.88 -0.17 -2.15
N ASP A 47 -0.10 0.44 -1.47
CA ASP A 47 -1.23 -0.27 -0.87
C ASP A 47 -2.11 -0.82 -1.97
N ILE A 48 -2.67 -2.01 -1.78
CA ILE A 48 -3.46 -2.68 -2.82
C ILE A 48 -4.90 -2.81 -2.36
N PHE A 49 -5.81 -2.34 -3.19
CA PHE A 49 -7.25 -2.47 -3.00
C PHE A 49 -7.78 -3.57 -3.91
N PHE A 50 -8.58 -4.46 -3.34
CA PHE A 50 -9.12 -5.63 -4.03
C PHE A 50 -10.64 -5.59 -4.08
N ARG A 51 -11.20 -6.17 -5.13
CA ARG A 51 -12.60 -6.62 -5.15
C ARG A 51 -12.66 -8.07 -4.68
N ALA A 52 -13.47 -8.33 -3.67
CA ALA A 52 -13.77 -9.69 -3.22
C ALA A 52 -14.96 -10.27 -4.00
N GLY A 53 -15.11 -11.59 -3.98
CA GLY A 53 -16.22 -12.28 -4.65
C GLY A 53 -17.62 -11.92 -4.13
N ASP A 54 -17.72 -11.37 -2.91
CA ASP A 54 -18.96 -10.82 -2.34
C ASP A 54 -19.23 -9.36 -2.76
N GLY A 55 -18.39 -8.79 -3.61
CA GLY A 55 -18.44 -7.39 -4.05
C GLY A 55 -17.73 -6.41 -3.11
N SER A 56 -17.35 -6.82 -1.89
CA SER A 56 -16.70 -5.94 -0.91
C SER A 56 -15.31 -5.50 -1.35
N VAL A 57 -14.86 -4.35 -0.82
CA VAL A 57 -13.51 -3.85 -1.05
C VAL A 57 -12.61 -4.24 0.11
N ARG A 58 -11.51 -4.91 -0.22
CA ARG A 58 -10.45 -5.24 0.75
C ARG A 58 -9.25 -4.34 0.54
N HIS A 59 -8.63 -3.89 1.62
CA HIS A 59 -7.43 -3.05 1.60
C HIS A 59 -6.30 -3.83 2.26
N LEU A 60 -5.21 -4.02 1.52
CA LEU A 60 -3.95 -4.51 2.03
C LEU A 60 -3.06 -3.32 2.39
N ASP A 61 -2.99 -3.05 3.68
CA ASP A 61 -2.28 -1.92 4.28
C ASP A 61 -0.80 -2.27 4.48
N MET A 62 0.05 -1.45 3.91
CA MET A 62 1.50 -1.68 3.86
C MET A 62 2.20 -1.20 5.12
N LEU A 63 1.58 -0.30 5.86
CA LEU A 63 2.06 0.21 7.14
C LEU A 63 1.67 -0.71 8.28
N ASP A 64 0.42 -1.15 8.28
CA ASP A 64 -0.17 -1.93 9.37
C ASP A 64 -0.08 -3.44 9.18
N GLY A 65 0.20 -3.91 7.96
CA GLY A 65 0.34 -5.33 7.69
C GLY A 65 -0.97 -6.10 7.73
N LYS A 66 -2.08 -5.43 7.42
CA LYS A 66 -3.43 -5.96 7.59
C LYS A 66 -4.18 -6.01 6.27
N LEU A 67 -5.06 -7.00 6.16
CA LEU A 67 -6.06 -7.11 5.11
C LEU A 67 -7.44 -6.86 5.71
N THR A 68 -8.03 -5.70 5.45
CA THR A 68 -9.27 -5.25 6.09
C THR A 68 -10.39 -5.02 5.06
N ARG A 69 -11.65 -5.14 5.48
CA ARG A 69 -12.79 -4.71 4.66
C ARG A 69 -13.03 -3.23 4.90
N ILE A 70 -12.95 -2.42 3.84
CA ILE A 70 -13.11 -0.96 3.94
C ILE A 70 -14.41 -0.43 3.34
N ALA A 71 -15.05 -1.19 2.46
CA ALA A 71 -16.34 -0.83 1.86
C ALA A 71 -17.14 -2.07 1.44
N GLY A 72 -18.45 -1.93 1.29
CA GLY A 72 -19.34 -2.98 0.81
C GLY A 72 -19.36 -3.17 -0.70
N HIS A 73 -19.00 -2.14 -1.46
CA HIS A 73 -18.77 -2.25 -2.90
C HIS A 73 -17.84 -1.15 -3.43
N TRP A 74 -17.36 -1.32 -4.67
CA TRP A 74 -16.39 -0.40 -5.27
C TRP A 74 -16.87 1.06 -5.32
N ALA A 75 -18.13 1.29 -5.68
CA ALA A 75 -18.68 2.65 -5.75
C ALA A 75 -18.73 3.36 -4.38
N GLU A 76 -18.90 2.61 -3.28
CA GLU A 76 -18.86 3.17 -1.92
C GLU A 76 -17.44 3.61 -1.57
N PHE A 77 -16.44 2.78 -1.91
CA PHE A 77 -15.03 3.18 -1.77
C PHE A 77 -14.69 4.44 -2.58
N GLN A 78 -15.17 4.55 -3.83
CA GLN A 78 -14.96 5.76 -4.63
C GLN A 78 -15.64 7.01 -4.03
N ALA A 79 -16.82 6.84 -3.42
CA ALA A 79 -17.52 7.92 -2.72
C ALA A 79 -16.82 8.32 -1.42
N ASP A 80 -16.29 7.36 -0.66
CA ASP A 80 -15.49 7.59 0.55
C ASP A 80 -14.28 8.47 0.25
N LEU A 81 -13.62 8.25 -0.89
CA LEU A 81 -12.49 9.07 -1.32
C LEU A 81 -12.89 10.51 -1.72
N GLN A 82 -14.16 10.93 -1.64
CA GLN A 82 -14.54 12.35 -1.69
C GLN A 82 -14.30 13.05 -0.33
N ASN A 83 -14.23 12.30 0.76
CA ASN A 83 -13.91 12.81 2.08
C ASN A 83 -12.38 12.92 2.27
N GLU A 84 -11.90 14.11 2.67
CA GLU A 84 -10.47 14.37 2.84
C GLU A 84 -9.83 13.49 3.92
N ALA A 85 -10.48 13.31 5.07
CA ALA A 85 -9.96 12.47 6.14
C ALA A 85 -9.85 11.01 5.70
N ARG A 86 -10.82 10.50 4.92
CA ARG A 86 -10.78 9.14 4.37
C ARG A 86 -9.68 8.98 3.31
N ARG A 87 -9.46 9.99 2.47
CA ARG A 87 -8.32 9.99 1.52
C ARG A 87 -6.99 9.98 2.26
N ASP A 88 -6.84 10.76 3.32
CA ASP A 88 -5.61 10.78 4.11
C ASP A 88 -5.40 9.45 4.84
N GLU A 89 -6.45 8.89 5.44
CA GLU A 89 -6.41 7.58 6.10
C GLU A 89 -5.99 6.46 5.16
N LEU A 90 -6.63 6.35 3.98
CA LEU A 90 -6.46 5.19 3.09
C LEU A 90 -5.32 5.34 2.10
N LEU A 91 -4.93 6.57 1.75
CA LEU A 91 -3.98 6.85 0.66
C LEU A 91 -2.79 7.71 1.10
N LEU A 92 -2.74 8.13 2.36
CA LEU A 92 -1.75 9.08 2.88
C LEU A 92 -1.68 10.34 1.99
N ALA A 93 -2.84 10.83 1.54
CA ALA A 93 -2.94 11.83 0.49
C ALA A 93 -2.18 13.14 0.82
N GLY A 94 -2.23 13.60 2.07
CA GLY A 94 -1.45 14.73 2.55
C GLY A 94 0.06 14.55 2.38
N LEU A 95 0.60 13.36 2.68
CA LEU A 95 2.02 13.05 2.47
C LEU A 95 2.37 12.98 0.98
N VAL A 96 1.51 12.39 0.16
CA VAL A 96 1.70 12.37 -1.30
C VAL A 96 1.75 13.80 -1.85
N VAL A 97 0.82 14.66 -1.45
CA VAL A 97 0.79 16.08 -1.85
C VAL A 97 2.06 16.80 -1.40
N ALA A 98 2.49 16.59 -0.16
CA ALA A 98 3.71 17.21 0.37
C ALA A 98 4.97 16.73 -0.38
N ALA A 99 5.09 15.43 -0.66
CA ALA A 99 6.20 14.85 -1.40
C ALA A 99 6.33 15.43 -2.81
N ARG A 100 5.21 15.47 -3.55
CA ARG A 100 5.18 16.04 -4.90
C ARG A 100 5.52 17.52 -4.91
N LYS A 101 5.00 18.30 -3.95
CA LYS A 101 5.34 19.73 -3.79
C LYS A 101 6.84 19.97 -3.53
N ASN A 102 7.53 18.99 -2.96
CA ASN A 102 8.98 19.03 -2.70
C ASN A 102 9.81 18.33 -3.79
N GLY A 103 9.20 17.99 -4.93
CA GLY A 103 9.89 17.39 -6.08
C GLY A 103 10.17 15.89 -5.96
N LEU A 104 9.72 15.23 -4.89
CA LEU A 104 9.82 13.78 -4.77
C LEU A 104 8.64 13.15 -5.54
N ILE A 105 8.88 12.78 -6.79
CA ILE A 105 7.88 12.24 -7.72
C ILE A 105 8.33 10.84 -8.17
N PRO A 106 7.57 9.78 -7.89
CA PRO A 106 7.88 8.43 -8.36
C PRO A 106 7.91 8.39 -9.88
N ALA A 107 8.93 7.72 -10.43
CA ALA A 107 8.97 7.37 -11.85
C ALA A 107 7.97 6.23 -12.16
N ALA A 108 7.85 5.87 -13.44
CA ALA A 108 7.08 4.69 -13.83
C ALA A 108 7.62 3.43 -13.11
N GLY A 109 6.72 2.61 -12.57
CA GLY A 109 7.06 1.41 -11.78
C GLY A 109 7.54 1.70 -10.36
N GLN A 110 7.59 2.96 -9.93
CA GLN A 110 7.96 3.34 -8.58
C GLN A 110 6.75 3.79 -7.75
N CYS A 111 6.89 3.67 -6.44
CA CYS A 111 5.99 4.19 -5.43
C CYS A 111 6.77 4.93 -4.34
N TYR A 112 6.08 5.55 -3.40
CA TYR A 112 6.65 6.04 -2.17
C TYR A 112 6.88 4.90 -1.18
N ASP A 113 7.90 5.07 -0.35
CA ASP A 113 8.14 4.27 0.85
C ASP A 113 8.80 5.15 1.93
N PHE A 114 8.94 4.61 3.13
CA PHE A 114 9.74 5.20 4.20
C PHE A 114 11.09 4.47 4.30
N LYS A 115 12.20 5.23 4.37
CA LYS A 115 13.58 4.72 4.51
C LYS A 115 13.73 3.67 5.60
N LYS A 116 12.93 3.83 6.67
CA LYS A 116 12.74 2.83 7.71
C LYS A 116 11.24 2.50 7.79
N PRO A 117 10.84 1.24 7.62
CA PRO A 117 9.44 0.84 7.75
C PRO A 117 8.84 1.26 9.11
N PRO A 118 7.65 1.89 9.16
CA PRO A 118 7.05 2.35 10.40
C PRO A 118 6.82 1.24 11.44
N VAL A 119 6.49 0.02 10.99
CA VAL A 119 6.37 -1.16 11.86
C VAL A 119 7.68 -1.52 12.59
N LEU A 120 8.83 -1.08 12.08
CA LEU A 120 10.15 -1.22 12.73
C LEU A 120 10.54 0.01 13.56
N GLY A 121 9.60 0.92 13.82
CA GLY A 121 9.82 2.20 14.49
C GLY A 121 10.47 3.24 13.59
N GLY A 122 10.10 3.26 12.30
CA GLY A 122 10.37 4.36 11.39
C GLY A 122 9.39 5.52 11.61
N GLU A 123 9.81 6.73 11.30
CA GLU A 123 8.96 7.93 11.38
C GLU A 123 8.18 8.10 10.07
N MET A 124 6.87 8.38 10.18
CA MET A 124 6.03 8.69 9.02
C MET A 124 6.07 10.18 8.71
N SER A 125 7.18 10.66 8.16
CA SER A 125 7.34 12.07 7.77
C SER A 125 8.00 12.21 6.41
N LEU A 126 7.80 13.38 5.79
CA LEU A 126 8.34 13.70 4.48
C LEU A 126 9.86 13.52 4.39
N ARG A 127 10.60 13.78 5.48
CA ARG A 127 12.06 13.64 5.52
C ARG A 127 12.53 12.19 5.41
N GLU A 128 11.71 11.26 5.90
CA GLU A 128 11.97 9.84 5.88
C GLU A 128 11.36 9.15 4.65
N MET A 129 10.68 9.89 3.77
CA MET A 129 10.16 9.36 2.52
C MET A 129 11.25 9.24 1.45
N GLU A 130 11.09 8.23 0.59
CA GLU A 130 11.86 8.02 -0.63
C GLU A 130 10.98 7.42 -1.74
N THR A 131 11.53 7.26 -2.94
CA THR A 131 10.90 6.47 -4.00
C THR A 131 11.67 5.18 -4.22
N THR A 132 10.93 4.11 -4.51
CA THR A 132 11.50 2.79 -4.73
C THR A 132 10.62 2.02 -5.71
N PHE A 133 11.10 0.88 -6.21
CA PHE A 133 10.30 0.04 -7.11
C PHE A 133 9.12 -0.57 -6.36
N PHE A 134 7.95 -0.48 -6.97
CA PHE A 134 6.69 -0.98 -6.41
C PHE A 134 6.82 -2.45 -5.96
N VAL A 135 7.35 -3.31 -6.84
CA VAL A 135 7.52 -4.75 -6.57
C VAL A 135 8.40 -4.99 -5.35
N VAL A 136 9.55 -4.31 -5.29
CA VAL A 136 10.51 -4.43 -4.17
C VAL A 136 9.85 -4.02 -2.86
N LYS A 137 9.19 -2.86 -2.84
CA LYS A 137 8.55 -2.32 -1.65
C LYS A 137 7.44 -3.24 -1.11
N VAL A 138 6.54 -3.68 -1.97
CA VAL A 138 5.40 -4.49 -1.53
C VAL A 138 5.87 -5.87 -1.09
N HIS A 139 6.78 -6.50 -1.82
CA HIS A 139 7.32 -7.81 -1.46
C HIS A 139 8.04 -7.78 -0.11
N ILE A 140 8.92 -6.79 0.11
CA ILE A 140 9.66 -6.62 1.36
C ILE A 140 8.72 -6.31 2.53
N ALA A 141 7.73 -5.42 2.34
CA ALA A 141 6.75 -5.11 3.38
C ALA A 141 6.01 -6.37 3.84
N GLY A 142 5.60 -7.24 2.91
CA GLY A 142 4.94 -8.51 3.24
C GLY A 142 5.83 -9.46 4.04
N GLN A 143 7.12 -9.54 3.70
CA GLN A 143 8.08 -10.36 4.47
C GLN A 143 8.33 -9.81 5.88
N ILE A 144 8.41 -8.49 6.04
CA ILE A 144 8.57 -7.85 7.34
C ILE A 144 7.33 -8.11 8.20
N HIS A 145 6.14 -7.83 7.67
CA HIS A 145 4.89 -8.03 8.39
C HIS A 145 4.66 -9.49 8.79
N ARG A 146 5.03 -10.45 7.94
CA ARG A 146 5.01 -11.87 8.30
C ARG A 146 5.83 -12.20 9.55
N GLN A 147 6.98 -11.56 9.72
CA GLN A 147 7.89 -11.81 10.84
C GLN A 147 7.43 -11.17 12.15
N VAL A 148 6.64 -10.10 12.08
CA VAL A 148 6.28 -9.29 13.26
C VAL A 148 4.82 -9.44 13.68
N LYS A 149 3.96 -10.03 12.85
CA LYS A 149 2.51 -10.15 13.09
C LYS A 149 2.11 -10.81 14.43
N ASP A 150 2.95 -11.70 14.95
CA ASP A 150 2.67 -12.45 16.20
C ASP A 150 3.42 -11.86 17.41
N LEU A 151 4.14 -10.75 17.23
CA LEU A 151 4.85 -10.11 18.32
C LEU A 151 3.89 -9.27 19.18
N PRO A 152 4.08 -9.25 20.52
CA PRO A 152 3.34 -8.33 21.37
C PRO A 152 3.57 -6.88 20.97
N GLN A 153 2.57 -6.04 21.22
CA GLN A 153 2.72 -4.60 21.05
C GLN A 153 3.90 -4.08 21.88
N GLY A 154 4.74 -3.25 21.27
CA GLY A 154 5.94 -2.69 21.92
C GLY A 154 7.14 -3.64 21.96
N ALA A 155 7.05 -4.84 21.37
CA ALA A 155 8.21 -5.73 21.23
C ALA A 155 9.33 -5.03 20.45
N LYS A 156 10.55 -5.08 21.00
CA LYS A 156 11.73 -4.51 20.35
C LYS A 156 12.18 -5.42 19.20
N ILE A 157 12.15 -4.88 17.98
CA ILE A 157 12.61 -5.60 16.78
C ILE A 157 14.06 -5.22 16.50
N ASN A 158 14.99 -6.15 16.73
CA ASN A 158 16.43 -5.91 16.53
C ASN A 158 16.93 -6.33 15.14
N LYS A 159 16.23 -7.26 14.47
CA LYS A 159 16.61 -7.82 13.17
C LYS A 159 15.37 -8.30 12.43
N VAL A 160 15.35 -8.07 11.12
CA VAL A 160 14.47 -8.74 10.15
C VAL A 160 15.34 -9.41 9.10
N THR A 161 14.84 -10.48 8.50
CA THR A 161 15.51 -11.15 7.38
C THR A 161 14.69 -10.92 6.12
N ILE A 162 15.34 -10.49 5.04
CA ILE A 162 14.73 -10.33 3.72
C ILE A 162 15.27 -11.45 2.82
N SER A 163 14.38 -12.13 2.10
CA SER A 163 14.69 -13.12 1.08
C SER A 163 14.47 -12.55 -0.32
N ASP A 164 15.30 -12.99 -1.26
CA ASP A 164 15.14 -12.74 -2.70
C ASP A 164 14.03 -13.61 -3.33
N ARG A 165 13.44 -14.51 -2.54
CA ARG A 165 12.33 -15.40 -2.91
C ARG A 165 11.04 -14.97 -2.24
#